data_AF-A0A1G1FKK9-F1
#
_entry.id   AF-A0A1G1FKK9-F1
#
_cell.length_a   1.000
_cell.length_b   1.000
_cell.length_c   1.000
_cell.angle_alpha   90.00
_cell.angle_beta   90.00
_cell.angle_gamma   90.00
#
_symmetry.space_group_name_H-M   'P 1'
#
loop_
_entity.id
_entity.type
_entity.pdbx_description
1 polymer ?
#
loop_
_entity_poly.entity_id
_entity_poly.type
_entity_poly.pdbx_seq_one_letter_code
_entity_poly.pdbx_strand_id
1 'polypeptide(L)'
;MIFGIDPGSIVCGYGIIKTVQSPGSIPRHIGINSNTDTVYVASGRIMLPSKQPLNVRLKELYSNLTDIIREYSPHEVAIEKVFFAKSIKAALVLGQARGAALVAAASSGLPVYEYSALEVKKAVVGYGRAEKHQVQSMISKILNLKTKLSADSADALALALCHLNTMRILK
;
A
#
# COMPACT_ATOMS: atom_id res chain seq x y z
N MET A 1 9.73 6.88 5.27
CA MET A 1 8.70 5.88 5.59
C MET A 1 7.69 5.90 4.47
N ILE A 2 7.26 4.74 3.99
CA ILE A 2 6.35 4.62 2.85
C ILE A 2 4.99 4.15 3.35
N PHE A 3 3.93 4.83 2.92
CA PHE A 3 2.55 4.48 3.23
C PHE A 3 1.84 3.88 2.02
N GLY A 4 1.56 2.58 2.04
CA GLY A 4 0.75 1.90 1.05
C GLY A 4 -0.74 1.98 1.37
N ILE A 5 -1.57 2.31 0.38
CA ILE A 5 -3.03 2.39 0.49
C ILE A 5 -3.66 1.58 -0.63
N ASP A 6 -4.51 0.61 -0.27
CA ASP A 6 -5.39 -0.14 -1.17
C ASP A 6 -6.83 0.38 -0.99
N PRO A 7 -7.29 1.36 -1.80
CA PRO A 7 -8.54 2.04 -1.56
C PRO A 7 -9.73 1.17 -1.94
N GLY A 8 -10.69 1.04 -1.03
CA GLY A 8 -11.98 0.45 -1.34
C GLY A 8 -13.13 1.21 -0.69
N SER A 9 -14.31 1.04 -1.26
CA SER A 9 -15.50 1.79 -0.83
C SER A 9 -16.16 1.25 0.44
N ILE A 10 -15.79 0.04 0.87
CA ILE A 10 -16.29 -0.60 2.10
C ILE A 10 -15.12 -0.94 3.02
N VAL A 11 -14.03 -1.46 2.45
CA VAL A 11 -12.80 -1.77 3.16
C VAL A 11 -11.67 -1.08 2.43
N CYS A 12 -10.84 -0.34 3.16
CA CYS A 12 -9.60 0.21 2.65
C CYS A 12 -8.43 -0.41 3.41
N GLY A 13 -7.53 -1.07 2.70
CA GLY A 13 -6.32 -1.64 3.28
C GLY A 13 -5.23 -0.57 3.43
N TYR A 14 -4.46 -0.64 4.51
CA TYR A 14 -3.32 0.26 4.69
C TYR A 14 -2.11 -0.47 5.27
N GLY A 15 -0.91 -0.01 4.92
CA GLY A 15 0.35 -0.60 5.37
C GLY A 15 1.50 0.39 5.33
N ILE A 16 2.35 0.40 6.36
CA ILE A 16 3.47 1.32 6.51
C ILE A 16 4.75 0.53 6.72
N ILE A 17 5.76 0.87 5.93
CA ILE A 17 7.12 0.34 6.06
C ILE A 17 8.13 1.48 6.25
N LYS A 18 9.22 1.17 6.94
CA LYS A 18 10.34 2.08 7.14
C LYS A 18 11.60 1.45 6.56
N THR A 19 12.35 2.22 5.80
CA THR A 19 13.72 1.86 5.45
C THR A 19 14.67 2.24 6.58
N VAL A 20 15.58 1.33 6.93
CA VAL A 20 16.66 1.58 7.87
C VAL A 20 17.98 1.46 7.10
N GLN A 21 18.87 2.45 7.20
CA GLN A 21 20.23 2.28 6.73
C GLN A 21 21.04 1.64 7.84
N SER A 22 21.50 0.40 7.64
CA SER A 22 22.48 -0.19 8.55
C SER A 22 23.85 0.44 8.26
N PRO A 23 24.57 0.97 9.28
CA PRO A 23 25.94 1.45 9.09
C PRO A 23 26.82 0.33 8.53
N GLY A 24 27.39 0.50 7.34
CA GLY A 24 28.22 -0.50 6.68
C GLY A 24 27.51 -1.41 5.66
N SER A 25 26.20 -1.22 5.40
CA SER A 25 25.54 -1.84 4.25
C SER A 25 26.14 -1.29 2.95
N ILE A 26 27.00 -2.08 2.30
CA ILE A 26 27.44 -1.81 0.92
C ILE A 26 26.19 -1.79 0.05
N PRO A 27 26.00 -0.80 -0.85
CA PRO A 27 24.94 -0.85 -1.86
C PRO A 27 25.23 -2.05 -2.78
N ARG A 28 24.70 -3.23 -2.43
CA ARG A 28 24.81 -4.40 -3.30
C ARG A 28 23.92 -4.12 -4.49
N HIS A 29 24.55 -3.72 -5.59
CA HIS A 29 23.97 -3.86 -6.91
C HIS A 29 23.52 -5.32 -7.09
N ILE A 30 22.24 -5.49 -7.44
CA ILE A 30 21.66 -6.69 -8.03
C ILE A 30 21.56 -7.90 -7.07
N GLY A 31 20.41 -8.01 -6.40
CA GLY A 31 19.98 -9.24 -5.72
C GLY A 31 18.79 -8.99 -4.81
N ILE A 32 17.65 -9.62 -5.11
CA ILE A 32 16.31 -9.47 -4.50
C ILE A 32 16.26 -9.92 -3.02
N ASN A 33 17.41 -10.09 -2.34
CA ASN A 33 17.53 -10.84 -1.09
C ASN A 33 18.34 -10.15 0.04
N SER A 34 18.57 -8.84 0.04
CA SER A 34 19.05 -8.13 1.24
C SER A 34 17.90 -7.37 1.93
N ASN A 35 17.09 -8.12 2.67
CA ASN A 35 15.90 -7.66 3.40
C ASN A 35 16.20 -6.95 4.73
N THR A 36 17.46 -6.68 5.07
CA THR A 36 17.82 -6.15 6.41
C THR A 36 17.45 -4.68 6.59
N ASP A 37 17.21 -3.96 5.50
CA ASP A 37 17.03 -2.50 5.52
C ASP A 37 15.55 -2.07 5.42
N THR A 38 14.60 -2.99 5.60
CA THR A 38 13.15 -2.69 5.56
C THR A 38 12.45 -3.25 6.80
N VAL A 39 11.72 -2.41 7.51
CA VAL A 39 11.04 -2.73 8.76
C VAL A 39 9.54 -2.46 8.62
N TYR A 40 8.73 -3.41 9.10
CA TYR A 40 7.29 -3.21 9.26
C TYR A 40 7.00 -2.18 10.37
N VAL A 41 6.12 -1.24 10.11
CA VAL A 41 5.69 -0.24 11.11
C VAL A 41 4.27 -0.52 11.57
N ALA A 42 3.31 -0.51 10.65
CA ALA A 42 1.90 -0.71 10.95
C ALA A 42 1.15 -1.21 9.72
N SER A 43 0.01 -1.86 9.92
CA SER A 43 -0.93 -2.21 8.85
C SER A 43 -2.29 -2.52 9.44
N GLY A 44 -3.32 -2.38 8.62
CA GLY A 44 -4.67 -2.66 9.05
C GLY A 44 -5.69 -2.45 7.94
N ARG A 45 -6.94 -2.34 8.37
CA ARG A 45 -8.08 -2.05 7.49
C ARG A 45 -8.95 -0.97 8.10
N ILE A 46 -9.41 -0.05 7.27
CA ILE A 46 -10.45 0.91 7.59
C ILE A 46 -11.78 0.31 7.13
N MET A 47 -12.63 -0.04 8.09
CA MET A 47 -13.98 -0.58 7.83
C MET A 47 -14.97 0.57 7.74
N LEU A 48 -15.43 0.89 6.54
CA LEU A 48 -16.41 1.95 6.31
C LEU A 48 -17.83 1.45 6.56
N PRO A 49 -18.74 2.28 7.13
CA PRO A 49 -20.08 1.87 7.47
C PRO A 49 -20.92 1.64 6.21
N SER A 50 -21.01 0.39 5.75
CA SER A 50 -21.59 0.00 4.46
C SER A 50 -23.06 0.42 4.25
N LYS A 51 -23.80 0.64 5.35
CA LYS A 51 -25.19 1.11 5.33
C LYS A 51 -25.32 2.62 5.14
N GLN A 52 -24.22 3.38 5.27
CA GLN A 52 -24.23 4.83 5.13
C GLN A 52 -24.10 5.28 3.66
N PRO A 53 -24.64 6.46 3.32
CA PRO A 53 -24.44 7.10 2.03
C PRO A 53 -22.95 7.21 1.65
N LEU A 54 -22.67 7.21 0.34
CA LEU A 54 -21.29 7.18 -0.17
C LEU A 54 -20.48 8.40 0.29
N ASN A 55 -21.03 9.60 0.26
CA ASN A 55 -20.37 10.81 0.75
C ASN A 55 -19.92 10.71 2.22
N VAL A 56 -20.73 10.08 3.09
CA VAL A 56 -20.36 9.84 4.50
C VAL A 56 -19.18 8.89 4.58
N ARG A 57 -19.22 7.77 3.85
CA ARG A 57 -18.12 6.80 3.78
C ARG A 57 -16.83 7.43 3.23
N LEU A 58 -16.92 8.29 2.22
CA LEU A 58 -15.75 8.99 1.65
C LEU A 58 -15.14 9.98 2.64
N LYS A 59 -15.98 10.73 3.38
CA LYS A 59 -15.51 11.62 4.46
C LYS A 59 -14.77 10.83 5.54
N GLU A 60 -15.34 9.70 5.94
CA GLU A 60 -14.74 8.83 6.95
C GLU A 60 -13.42 8.23 6.47
N LEU A 61 -13.36 7.76 5.22
CA LEU A 61 -12.13 7.28 4.60
C LEU A 61 -11.04 8.37 4.60
N TYR A 62 -11.38 9.57 4.15
CA TYR A 62 -10.46 10.72 4.16
C TYR A 62 -9.94 11.03 5.56
N SER A 63 -10.85 11.08 6.55
CA SER A 63 -10.50 11.41 7.93
C SER A 63 -9.56 10.36 8.53
N ASN A 64 -9.90 9.07 8.40
CA ASN A 64 -9.06 7.97 8.90
C ASN A 64 -7.68 7.96 8.24
N LEU A 65 -7.59 8.16 6.91
CA LEU A 65 -6.30 8.22 6.23
C LEU A 65 -5.46 9.42 6.67
N THR A 66 -6.09 10.57 6.88
CA THR A 66 -5.42 11.78 7.41
C THR A 66 -4.91 11.55 8.83
N ASP A 67 -5.68 10.86 9.67
CA ASP A 67 -5.26 10.53 11.04
C ASP A 67 -4.08 9.55 11.05
N ILE A 68 -4.09 8.53 10.19
CA ILE A 68 -2.94 7.62 10.02
C ILE A 68 -1.71 8.38 9.51
N ILE A 69 -1.87 9.29 8.55
CA ILE A 69 -0.77 10.13 8.07
C ILE A 69 -0.20 10.97 9.22
N ARG A 70 -1.06 11.57 10.06
CA ARG A 70 -0.63 12.37 11.21
C ARG A 70 0.09 11.51 12.25
N GLU A 71 -0.45 10.34 12.58
CA GLU A 71 0.10 9.42 13.58
C GLU A 71 1.49 8.92 13.19
N TYR A 72 1.66 8.46 11.95
CA TYR A 72 2.89 7.79 11.51
C TYR A 72 3.85 8.69 10.73
N SER A 73 3.43 9.88 10.29
CA SER A 73 4.26 10.83 9.53
C SER A 73 5.05 10.19 8.37
N PRO A 74 4.39 9.49 7.44
CA PRO A 74 5.06 8.93 6.26
C PRO A 74 5.63 10.04 5.39
N HIS A 75 6.59 9.68 4.53
CA HIS A 75 7.29 10.63 3.64
C HIS A 75 6.70 10.59 2.22
N GLU A 76 6.08 9.47 1.86
CA GLU A 76 5.54 9.21 0.53
C GLU A 76 4.42 8.18 0.62
N VAL A 77 3.51 8.23 -0.36
CA VAL A 77 2.34 7.35 -0.44
C VAL A 77 2.37 6.53 -1.73
N ALA A 78 2.14 5.22 -1.62
CA ALA A 78 1.94 4.31 -2.74
C ALA A 78 0.48 3.86 -2.81
N ILE A 79 -0.19 4.10 -3.94
CA ILE A 79 -1.61 3.80 -4.13
C ILE A 79 -1.82 2.88 -5.33
N GLU A 80 -2.78 1.96 -5.23
CA GLU A 80 -3.14 1.12 -6.37
C GLU A 80 -3.81 1.93 -7.50
N LYS A 81 -3.42 1.66 -8.74
CA LYS A 81 -4.16 2.08 -9.94
C LYS A 81 -5.43 1.27 -10.06
N VAL A 82 -6.58 1.94 -10.16
CA VAL A 82 -7.86 1.28 -10.43
C VAL A 82 -7.87 0.77 -11.87
N PHE A 83 -7.95 -0.55 -12.06
CA PHE A 83 -7.95 -1.12 -13.41
C PHE A 83 -9.10 -2.10 -13.69
N PHE A 84 -9.72 -2.73 -12.68
CA PHE A 84 -10.83 -3.66 -12.91
C PHE A 84 -11.95 -3.51 -11.89
N ALA A 85 -13.11 -3.06 -12.36
CA ALA A 85 -14.36 -3.15 -11.61
C ALA A 85 -15.33 -4.06 -12.35
N LYS A 86 -16.09 -4.86 -11.58
CA LYS A 86 -17.09 -5.81 -12.14
C LYS A 86 -18.23 -5.14 -12.91
N SER A 87 -18.43 -3.84 -12.70
CA SER A 87 -19.42 -3.02 -13.40
C SER A 87 -19.01 -1.55 -13.40
N ILE A 88 -19.58 -0.76 -14.32
CA ILE A 88 -19.38 0.69 -14.38
C ILE A 88 -19.75 1.36 -13.05
N LYS A 89 -20.87 0.94 -12.44
CA LYS A 89 -21.30 1.46 -11.13
C LYS A 89 -20.26 1.19 -10.04
N ALA A 90 -19.71 -0.02 -10.00
CA ALA A 90 -18.64 -0.35 -9.06
C ALA A 90 -17.36 0.45 -9.36
N ALA A 91 -17.03 0.67 -10.63
CA ALA A 91 -15.88 1.47 -11.05
C ALA A 91 -15.97 2.91 -10.56
N LEU A 92 -17.15 3.53 -10.71
CA LEU A 92 -17.40 4.91 -10.26
C LEU A 92 -17.26 5.04 -8.74
N VAL A 93 -17.85 4.10 -7.99
CA VAL A 93 -17.77 4.10 -6.52
C VAL A 93 -16.33 3.87 -6.04
N LEU A 94 -15.60 2.95 -6.67
CA LEU A 94 -14.20 2.70 -6.36
C LEU A 94 -13.31 3.90 -6.72
N GLY A 95 -13.55 4.53 -7.88
CA GLY A 95 -12.86 5.74 -8.32
C GLY A 95 -13.04 6.89 -7.33
N GLN A 96 -14.23 7.06 -6.75
CA GLN A 96 -14.48 8.05 -5.70
C GLN A 96 -13.74 7.72 -4.40
N ALA A 97 -13.71 6.45 -3.97
CA ALA A 97 -12.94 6.04 -2.79
C ALA A 97 -11.43 6.27 -2.98
N ARG A 98 -10.90 5.94 -4.16
CA ARG A 98 -9.52 6.28 -4.54
C ARG A 98 -9.30 7.79 -4.56
N GLY A 99 -10.24 8.57 -5.07
CA GLY A 99 -10.18 10.04 -5.04
C GLY A 99 -10.04 10.58 -3.62
N ALA A 100 -10.80 10.04 -2.65
CA ALA A 100 -10.66 10.41 -1.25
C ALA A 100 -9.26 10.08 -0.69
N ALA A 101 -8.69 8.92 -1.05
CA ALA A 101 -7.34 8.55 -0.65
C ALA A 101 -6.25 9.47 -1.25
N LEU A 102 -6.38 9.80 -2.54
CA LEU A 102 -5.48 10.74 -3.22
C LEU A 102 -5.51 12.13 -2.57
N VAL A 103 -6.70 12.65 -2.30
CA VAL A 103 -6.87 13.98 -1.69
C VAL A 103 -6.37 13.97 -0.25
N ALA A 104 -6.52 12.89 0.52
CA ALA A 104 -5.96 12.78 1.87
C ALA A 104 -4.42 12.88 1.87
N ALA A 105 -3.77 12.17 0.95
CA ALA A 105 -2.31 12.23 0.80
C ALA A 105 -1.84 13.61 0.32
N ALA A 106 -2.45 14.14 -0.75
CA ALA A 106 -2.09 15.44 -1.32
C ALA A 106 -2.32 16.61 -0.35
N SER A 107 -3.43 16.59 0.42
CA SER A 107 -3.72 17.62 1.42
C SER A 107 -2.74 17.60 2.59
N SER A 108 -2.04 16.48 2.79
CA SER A 108 -0.96 16.32 3.77
C SER A 108 0.42 16.66 3.20
N GLY A 109 0.49 17.15 1.95
CA GLY A 109 1.75 17.50 1.28
C GLY A 109 2.63 16.32 0.88
N LEU A 110 2.07 15.10 0.86
CA LEU A 110 2.85 13.90 0.55
C LEU A 110 2.92 13.65 -0.96
N PRO A 111 4.10 13.30 -1.50
CA PRO A 111 4.20 12.80 -2.86
C PRO A 111 3.45 11.46 -2.99
N VAL A 112 2.70 11.31 -4.08
CA VAL A 112 1.88 10.14 -4.36
C VAL A 112 2.42 9.41 -5.58
N TYR A 113 2.60 8.11 -5.45
CA TYR A 113 3.04 7.20 -6.50
C TYR A 113 2.01 6.12 -6.73
N GLU A 114 1.84 5.71 -7.98
CA GLU A 114 0.76 4.83 -8.38
C GLU A 114 1.26 3.56 -9.07
N TYR A 115 0.71 2.41 -8.64
CA TYR A 115 1.13 1.10 -9.12
C TYR A 115 -0.06 0.24 -9.54
N SER A 116 0.06 -0.41 -10.69
CA SER A 116 -0.88 -1.44 -11.13
C SER A 116 -0.65 -2.76 -10.38
N ALA A 117 -1.68 -3.59 -10.30
CA ALA A 117 -1.56 -4.94 -9.75
C ALA A 117 -0.43 -5.77 -10.40
N LEU A 118 -0.15 -5.54 -11.69
CA LEU A 118 0.94 -6.21 -12.40
C LEU A 118 2.32 -5.75 -11.91
N GLU A 119 2.50 -4.44 -11.71
CA GLU A 119 3.73 -3.86 -11.15
C GLU A 119 3.98 -4.40 -9.74
N VAL A 120 2.93 -4.41 -8.90
CA VAL A 120 3.00 -4.94 -7.52
C VAL A 120 3.41 -6.41 -7.50
N LYS A 121 2.75 -7.25 -8.30
CA LYS A 121 3.09 -8.67 -8.38
C LYS A 121 4.55 -8.87 -8.80
N LYS A 122 4.98 -8.22 -9.88
CA LYS A 122 6.38 -8.29 -10.35
C LYS A 122 7.37 -7.86 -9.27
N ALA A 123 7.09 -6.77 -8.56
CA ALA A 123 8.00 -6.23 -7.56
C ALA A 123 8.13 -7.09 -6.29
N VAL A 124 7.08 -7.82 -5.91
CA VAL A 124 7.07 -8.62 -4.66
C VAL A 124 7.52 -10.06 -4.87
N VAL A 125 7.13 -10.69 -5.97
CA VAL A 125 7.38 -12.13 -6.20
C VAL A 125 8.39 -12.41 -7.32
N GLY A 126 8.83 -11.38 -8.06
CA GLY A 126 9.73 -11.49 -9.21
C GLY A 126 9.05 -11.76 -10.56
N TYR A 127 7.74 -12.05 -10.60
CA TYR A 127 7.00 -12.26 -11.85
C TYR A 127 5.52 -11.81 -11.76
N GLY A 128 4.92 -11.42 -12.89
CA GLY A 128 3.61 -10.74 -12.90
C GLY A 128 2.37 -11.62 -12.75
N ARG A 129 2.51 -12.95 -12.87
CA ARG A 129 1.40 -13.92 -12.84
C ARG A 129 1.23 -14.61 -11.49
N ALA A 130 1.81 -14.09 -10.41
CA ALA A 130 1.66 -14.71 -9.10
C ALA A 130 0.22 -14.69 -8.60
N GLU A 131 -0.12 -15.78 -7.91
CA GLU A 131 -1.37 -15.95 -7.18
C GLU A 131 -1.39 -15.05 -5.93
N LYS A 132 -2.58 -14.61 -5.51
CA LYS A 132 -2.73 -13.65 -4.40
C LYS A 132 -2.13 -14.18 -3.08
N HIS A 133 -2.24 -15.49 -2.82
CA HIS A 133 -1.65 -16.12 -1.63
C HIS A 133 -0.11 -16.14 -1.64
N GLN A 134 0.52 -16.17 -2.82
CA GLN A 134 1.97 -16.13 -2.96
C GLN A 134 2.49 -14.74 -2.57
N VAL A 135 1.81 -13.68 -3.03
CA VAL A 135 2.13 -12.30 -2.68
C VAL A 135 2.08 -12.11 -1.15
N GLN A 136 0.98 -12.54 -0.51
CA GLN A 136 0.82 -12.45 0.95
C GLN A 136 1.94 -13.19 1.70
N SER A 137 2.25 -14.42 1.29
CA SER A 137 3.29 -15.23 1.93
C SER A 137 4.67 -14.59 1.78
N MET A 138 4.94 -13.97 0.63
CA MET A 138 6.19 -13.26 0.38
C MET A 138 6.30 -12.00 1.24
N ILE A 139 5.22 -11.25 1.43
CA ILE A 139 5.22 -10.06 2.28
C ILE A 139 5.54 -10.42 3.73
N SER A 140 4.91 -11.47 4.27
CA SER A 140 5.23 -11.95 5.62
C SER A 140 6.70 -12.35 5.76
N LYS A 141 7.28 -13.00 4.73
CA LYS A 141 8.72 -13.34 4.72
C LYS A 141 9.61 -12.11 4.63
N ILE A 142 9.28 -11.17 3.74
CA ILE A 142 10.05 -9.94 3.51
C ILE A 142 10.11 -9.08 4.77
N LEU A 143 8.97 -8.95 5.45
CA LEU A 143 8.80 -8.10 6.62
C LEU A 143 8.98 -8.85 7.95
N ASN A 144 9.42 -10.11 7.90
CA ASN A 144 9.63 -11.00 9.06
C ASN A 144 8.41 -11.03 10.03
N LEU A 145 7.21 -11.10 9.47
CA LEU A 145 5.95 -11.09 10.23
C LEU A 145 5.60 -12.49 10.70
N LYS A 146 5.42 -12.66 12.01
CA LYS A 146 5.00 -13.92 12.63
C LYS A 146 3.48 -14.13 12.59
N THR A 147 2.72 -13.07 12.37
CA THR A 147 1.25 -13.10 12.33
C THR A 147 0.73 -13.12 10.90
N LYS A 148 -0.42 -13.77 10.71
CA LYS A 148 -1.11 -13.79 9.42
C LYS A 148 -1.74 -12.42 9.16
N LEU A 149 -1.36 -11.80 8.04
CA LEU A 149 -1.96 -10.56 7.57
C LEU A 149 -3.36 -10.81 7.00
N SER A 150 -4.23 -9.79 7.04
CA SER A 150 -5.44 -9.82 6.22
C SER A 150 -5.10 -9.56 4.76
N ALA A 151 -6.03 -9.89 3.87
CA ALA A 151 -5.81 -9.66 2.46
C ALA A 151 -5.58 -8.18 2.15
N ASP A 152 -6.42 -7.30 2.70
CA ASP A 152 -6.35 -5.86 2.46
C ASP A 152 -5.05 -5.25 3.01
N SER A 153 -4.62 -5.65 4.21
CA SER A 153 -3.37 -5.16 4.80
C SER A 153 -2.14 -5.66 4.03
N ALA A 154 -2.20 -6.90 3.52
CA ALA A 154 -1.14 -7.43 2.70
C ALA A 154 -1.05 -6.72 1.35
N ASP A 155 -2.17 -6.48 0.66
CA ASP A 155 -2.19 -5.74 -0.61
C ASP A 155 -1.61 -4.32 -0.43
N ALA A 156 -1.95 -3.65 0.67
CA ALA A 156 -1.38 -2.34 1.00
C ALA A 156 0.13 -2.38 1.32
N LEU A 157 0.61 -3.36 2.08
CA LEU A 157 2.05 -3.55 2.30
C LEU A 157 2.78 -3.91 1.00
N ALA A 158 2.13 -4.62 0.08
CA ALA A 158 2.66 -4.94 -1.24
C ALA A 158 2.92 -3.67 -2.06
N LEU A 159 2.00 -2.70 -2.02
CA LEU A 159 2.17 -1.40 -2.68
C LEU A 159 3.36 -0.63 -2.12
N ALA A 160 3.50 -0.60 -0.80
CA ALA A 160 4.63 0.07 -0.15
C ALA A 160 5.97 -0.57 -0.54
N LEU A 161 6.05 -1.90 -0.57
CA LEU A 161 7.22 -2.65 -1.01
C LEU A 161 7.49 -2.48 -2.51
N CYS A 162 6.44 -2.45 -3.33
CA CYS A 162 6.55 -2.20 -4.77
C CYS A 162 7.21 -0.84 -5.01
N HIS A 163 6.73 0.20 -4.34
CA HIS A 163 7.30 1.54 -4.42
C HIS A 163 8.77 1.58 -4.02
N LEU A 164 9.11 0.97 -2.87
CA LEU A 164 10.49 0.85 -2.42
C LEU A 164 11.40 0.19 -3.48
N ASN A 165 10.94 -0.92 -4.05
CA ASN A 165 11.72 -1.66 -5.05
C ASN A 165 11.87 -0.86 -6.34
N THR A 166 10.84 -0.15 -6.78
CA THR A 166 10.92 0.75 -7.94
C THR A 166 11.95 1.87 -7.70
N MET A 167 11.93 2.52 -6.52
CA MET A 167 12.91 3.56 -6.20
C MET A 167 14.36 3.05 -6.16
N ARG A 168 14.58 1.81 -5.72
CA ARG A 168 15.92 1.20 -5.69
C ARG A 168 16.47 0.87 -7.08
N ILE A 169 15.61 0.62 -8.07
CA ILE A 169 16.01 0.31 -9.45
C ILE A 169 16.33 1.59 -10.23
N LEU A 170 15.70 2.72 -9.88
CA LEU A 170 15.87 4.00 -10.57
C LEU A 170 17.06 4.83 -10.05
N LYS A 171 17.79 4.35 -9.04
CA LYS A 171 19.01 4.95 -8.50
C LYS A 171 20.23 4.19 -8.97
#